data_AF-A0A842S1I2-F1
#
_entry.id   AF-A0A842S1I2-F1
#
_cell.length_a   1.000
_cell.length_b   1.000
_cell.length_c   1.000
_cell.angle_alpha   90.00
_cell.angle_beta   90.00
_cell.angle_gamma   90.00
#
_symmetry.space_group_name_H-M   'P 1'
#
loop_
_entity.id
_entity.type
_entity.pdbx_description
1 polymer ?
#
loop_
_entity_poly.entity_id
_entity_poly.type
_entity_poly.pdbx_seq_one_letter_code
_entity_poly.pdbx_strand_id
1 'polypeptide(L)'
;MNSLVSIRTNIVYSKEVKEGKEKYNRHQELILLVDKPKYTYSNEGEIVRERGLEELRFTVSDKGFEQLIKLLEKMKEVEPDELG
;
A
#
# COMPACT_ATOMS: atom_id res chain seq x y z
N MET A 1 -14.32 3.22 -9.75
CA MET A 1 -13.91 3.21 -8.34
C MET A 1 -12.92 2.07 -8.20
N ASN A 2 -11.67 2.36 -7.85
CA ASN A 2 -10.67 1.30 -7.66
C ASN A 2 -11.03 0.56 -6.38
N SER A 3 -11.25 -0.75 -6.46
CA SER A 3 -11.55 -1.57 -5.29
C SER A 3 -10.25 -2.17 -4.74
N LEU A 4 -10.11 -2.20 -3.42
CA LEU A 4 -9.05 -2.97 -2.80
C LEU A 4 -9.35 -4.46 -3.01
N VAL A 5 -8.43 -5.17 -3.65
CA VAL A 5 -8.56 -6.60 -3.97
C VAL A 5 -7.92 -7.44 -2.87
N SER A 6 -6.68 -7.10 -2.47
CA SER A 6 -6.02 -7.76 -1.34
C SER A 6 -4.89 -6.90 -0.77
N ILE A 7 -4.50 -7.23 0.45
CA ILE A 7 -3.33 -6.66 1.12
C ILE A 7 -2.30 -7.76 1.27
N ARG A 8 -1.05 -7.49 0.88
CA ARG A 8 0.09 -8.37 1.11
C ARG A 8 1.13 -7.65 1.98
N THR A 9 1.92 -8.44 2.68
CA THR A 9 3.00 -7.94 3.54
C THR A 9 4.32 -8.55 3.13
N ASN A 10 5.38 -7.75 3.21
CA ASN A 10 6.75 -8.19 2.99
C ASN A 10 7.68 -7.53 4.02
N ILE A 11 8.88 -8.08 4.20
CA ILE A 11 9.90 -7.52 5.10
C ILE A 11 11.09 -7.09 4.25
N VAL A 12 11.47 -5.82 4.36
CA VAL A 12 12.61 -5.24 3.65
C VAL A 12 13.64 -4.70 4.64
N TYR A 13 14.90 -4.74 4.24
CA TYR A 13 16.01 -4.27 5.07
C TYR A 13 16.73 -3.14 4.38
N SER A 14 16.95 -2.04 5.09
CA SER A 14 17.86 -0.98 4.64
C SER A 14 19.20 -1.14 5.33
N LYS A 15 20.28 -1.19 4.55
CA LYS A 15 21.65 -1.22 5.07
C LYS A 15 22.12 0.21 5.38
N GLU A 16 22.61 0.42 6.59
CA GLU A 16 23.25 1.65 7.03
C GLU A 16 24.68 1.31 7.49
N VAL A 17 25.67 2.05 7.00
CA VAL A 17 27.07 1.89 7.42
C VAL A 17 27.44 3.10 8.26
N LYS A 18 27.71 2.88 9.55
CA LYS A 18 28.22 3.90 10.46
C LYS A 18 29.48 3.38 11.13
N GLU A 19 30.56 4.16 11.07
CA GLU A 19 31.84 3.86 11.71
C GLU A 19 32.41 2.47 11.36
N GLY A 20 32.24 2.03 10.11
CA GLY A 20 32.71 0.73 9.63
C GLY A 20 31.90 -0.47 10.12
N LYS A 21 30.82 -0.26 10.88
CA LYS A 21 29.86 -1.30 11.26
C LYS A 21 28.64 -1.25 10.35
N GLU A 22 28.27 -2.40 9.83
CA GLU A 22 27.03 -2.58 9.09
C GLU A 22 25.87 -2.74 10.06
N LYS A 23 24.85 -1.91 9.91
CA LYS A 23 23.57 -2.02 10.61
C LYS A 23 22.47 -2.24 9.59
N TYR A 24 21.68 -3.29 9.80
CA TYR A 24 20.50 -3.56 8.98
C TYR A 24 19.27 -3.10 9.76
N ASN A 25 18.58 -2.10 9.22
CA ASN A 25 17.31 -1.64 9.78
C ASN A 25 16.17 -2.36 9.04
N ARG A 26 15.34 -3.07 9.81
CA ARG A 26 14.16 -3.80 9.32
C ARG A 26 12.99 -2.84 9.11
N HIS A 27 12.26 -3.01 8.01
CA HIS A 27 11.03 -2.30 7.72
C HIS A 27 9.95 -3.30 7.25
N GLN A 28 8.70 -2.97 7.51
CA GLN A 28 7.55 -3.66 6.91
C GLN A 28 7.19 -2.98 5.59
N GLU A 29 6.90 -3.77 4.57
CA GLU A 29 6.31 -3.30 3.32
C GLU A 29 4.85 -3.77 3.27
N LEU A 30 3.93 -2.81 3.12
CA LEU A 30 2.52 -3.04 2.84
C LEU A 30 2.27 -2.87 1.35
N ILE A 31 1.65 -3.87 0.73
CA ILE A 31 1.34 -3.89 -0.70
C ILE A 31 -0.18 -4.01 -0.85
N LEU A 32 -0.81 -2.93 -1.31
CA LEU A 32 -2.24 -2.91 -1.64
C LEU A 32 -2.40 -3.25 -3.11
N LEU A 33 -3.11 -4.33 -3.40
CA LEU A 33 -3.54 -4.67 -4.76
C LEU A 33 -4.89 -4.02 -5.00
N VAL A 34 -4.97 -3.06 -5.92
CA VAL A 34 -6.20 -2.37 -6.29
C VAL A 34 -6.62 -2.71 -7.71
N ASP A 35 -7.92 -2.90 -7.93
CA ASP A 35 -8.49 -3.07 -9.26
C ASP A 35 -8.38 -1.75 -10.02
N LYS A 36 -7.74 -1.79 -11.18
CA LYS A 36 -7.59 -0.65 -12.08
C LYS A 36 -8.13 -1.04 -13.45
N PRO A 37 -9.28 -0.49 -13.87
CA PRO A 37 -9.79 -0.74 -15.20
C PRO A 37 -8.79 -0.21 -16.23
N LYS A 38 -8.38 -1.06 -17.16
CA LYS A 38 -7.52 -0.70 -18.27
C LYS A 38 -8.33 -0.79 -19.56
N TYR A 39 -8.21 0.23 -20.39
CA TYR A 39 -8.86 0.27 -21.69
C TYR A 39 -7.78 0.20 -22.76
N THR A 40 -7.86 -0.81 -23.61
CA THR A 40 -6.96 -1.01 -24.74
C THR A 40 -7.76 -0.92 -26.03
N TYR A 41 -7.18 -0.32 -27.07
CA TYR A 41 -7.78 -0.31 -28.39
C TYR A 41 -7.31 -1.56 -29.14
N SER A 42 -8.25 -2.30 -29.72
CA SER A 42 -7.92 -3.39 -30.64
C SER A 42 -7.42 -2.82 -31.98
N ASN A 43 -6.72 -3.65 -32.75
CA ASN A 43 -6.28 -3.28 -34.11
C ASN A 43 -7.46 -3.00 -35.06
N GLU A 44 -8.68 -3.40 -34.69
CA GLU A 44 -9.92 -3.17 -35.43
C GLU A 44 -10.70 -1.95 -34.93
N GLY A 45 -10.15 -1.21 -33.96
CA GLY A 45 -10.73 0.03 -33.42
C GLY A 45 -11.75 -0.16 -32.29
N GLU A 46 -11.90 -1.39 -31.78
CA GLU A 46 -12.79 -1.67 -30.64
C GLU A 46 -12.11 -1.37 -29.30
N ILE A 47 -12.87 -0.86 -28.33
CA ILE A 47 -12.38 -0.64 -26.96
C ILE A 47 -12.56 -1.94 -26.16
N VAL A 48 -11.45 -2.58 -25.79
CA VAL A 48 -11.43 -3.74 -24.90
C VAL A 48 -11.20 -3.27 -23.47
N ARG A 49 -12.08 -3.68 -22.56
CA ARG A 49 -11.97 -3.40 -21.12
C ARG A 49 -11.29 -4.58 -20.43
N GLU A 50 -10.06 -4.37 -19.97
CA GLU A 50 -9.30 -5.31 -19.15
C GLU A 50 -9.40 -4.94 -17.66
N ARG A 51 -9.42 -5.96 -16.79
CA ARG A 51 -9.20 -5.75 -15.35
C ARG A 51 -7.71 -5.84 -15.06
N GLY A 52 -7.08 -4.68 -14.85
CA GLY A 52 -5.70 -4.61 -14.40
C GLY A 52 -5.61 -4.61 -12.87
N LEU A 53 -4.51 -5.12 -12.33
CA LEU A 53 -4.14 -4.93 -10.93
C LEU A 53 -3.06 -3.87 -10.84
N GLU A 54 -3.23 -2.89 -9.97
CA GLU A 54 -2.20 -1.92 -9.60
C GLU A 54 -1.70 -2.22 -8.19
N GLU A 55 -0.38 -2.19 -8.02
CA GLU A 55 0.27 -2.39 -6.72
C GLU A 55 0.65 -1.04 -6.12
N LEU A 56 0.09 -0.70 -4.96
CA LEU A 56 0.52 0.44 -4.16
C LEU A 56 1.37 -0.07 -3.00
N ARG A 57 2.63 0.35 -2.95
CA ARG A 57 3.64 -0.15 -2.00
C ARG A 57 4.03 0.95 -1.02
N PHE A 58 4.00 0.62 0.26
CA PHE A 58 4.37 1.53 1.35
C PHE A 58 5.36 0.82 2.27
N THR A 59 6.51 1.45 2.49
CA THR A 59 7.49 0.96 3.47
C THR A 59 7.34 1.75 4.75
N VAL A 60 7.19 1.04 5.86
CA VAL A 60 7.02 1.62 7.18
C VAL A 60 7.99 0.97 8.16
N SER A 61 8.63 1.81 8.99
CA SER A 61 9.38 1.33 10.13
C SER A 61 8.46 0.67 11.15
N ASP A 62 9.00 -0.18 12.03
CA ASP A 62 8.19 -0.84 13.07
C ASP A 62 7.41 0.18 13.94
N LYS A 63 8.03 1.32 14.31
CA LYS A 63 7.35 2.41 15.04
C LYS A 63 6.25 3.08 14.22
N GLY A 64 6.49 3.29 12.92
CA GLY A 64 5.50 3.87 12.02
C GLY A 64 4.30 2.94 11.81
N PHE A 65 4.54 1.63 11.81
CA PHE A 65 3.49 0.62 11.69
C PHE A 65 2.55 0.64 12.90
N GLU A 66 3.09 0.73 14.12
CA GLU A 66 2.26 0.88 15.33
C GLU A 66 1.44 2.18 15.31
N GLN A 67 2.01 3.28 14.84
CA GLN A 67 1.27 4.54 14.69
C GLN A 67 0.16 4.44 13.65
N LEU A 68 0.42 3.76 12.53
CA LEU A 68 -0.59 3.51 11.50
C LEU A 68 -1.78 2.72 12.05
N ILE A 69 -1.53 1.65 12.83
CA ILE A 69 -2.60 0.88 13.48
C ILE A 69 -3.46 1.78 14.35
N LYS A 70 -2.85 2.60 15.22
CA LYS A 70 -3.58 3.53 16.09
C LYS A 70 -4.43 4.53 15.31
N LEU A 71 -3.92 5.02 14.18
CA LEU A 71 -4.69 5.94 13.33
C LEU A 71 -5.88 5.24 12.68
N LEU A 72 -5.70 4.02 12.19
CA LEU A 72 -6.77 3.23 11.59
C LEU A 72 -7.85 2.85 12.62
N GLU A 73 -7.44 2.49 13.84
CA GLU A 73 -8.36 2.23 14.96
C GLU A 73 -9.18 3.48 15.29
N LYS A 74 -8.53 4.64 15.42
CA LYS A 74 -9.24 5.91 15.64
C LYS A 74 -10.23 6.22 14.53
N MET A 75 -9.85 6.04 13.27
CA MET A 75 -10.74 6.28 12.13
C MET A 75 -12.00 5.40 12.16
N LYS A 76 -11.91 4.20 12.75
CA LYS A 76 -13.06 3.31 12.93
C LYS A 76 -14.02 3.82 14.01
N GLU A 77 -13.51 4.55 15.00
CA GLU A 77 -14.28 5.05 16.15
C GLU A 77 -14.95 6.40 15.88
N VAL A 78 -14.58 7.12 14.83
CA VAL A 78 -15.23 8.38 14.43
C VAL A 78 -16.66 8.07 13.97
N GLU A 79 -17.65 8.39 14.79
CA GLU A 79 -19.05 8.32 14.41
C GLU A 79 -19.40 9.47 13.43
N PRO A 80 -20.38 9.29 12.52
CA PRO A 80 -20.77 10.31 11.55
C PRO A 80 -21.12 11.66 12.18
N ASP A 81 -21.59 11.64 13.42
CA ASP A 81 -22.02 12.81 14.19
C ASP A 81 -20.84 13.71 14.62
N GLU A 82 -19.59 13.22 14.52
CA GLU A 82 -18.37 13.97 14.79
C GLU A 82 -17.76 14.64 13.54
N LEU A 83 -18.34 14.42 12.34
CA LEU A 83 -17.82 14.96 11.08
C LEU A 83 -18.27 16.40 10.75
N GLY A 84 -19.21 16.97 11.52
CA GLY A 84 -19.67 18.36 11.35
C GLY A 84 -20.65 18.58 10.20
#